data_AF-A0A6G0WFQ2-F1
#
_entry.id   AF-A0A6G0WFQ2-F1
#
_cell.length_a   1.000
_cell.length_b   1.000
_cell.length_c   1.000
_cell.angle_alpha   90.00
_cell.angle_beta   90.00
_cell.angle_gamma   90.00
#
_symmetry.space_group_name_H-M   'P 1'
#
loop_
_entity.id
_entity.type
_entity.pdbx_description
1 polymer ?
#
loop_
_entity_poly.entity_id
_entity_poly.type
_entity_poly.pdbx_seq_one_letter_code
_entity_poly.pdbx_strand_id
1 'polypeptide(L)'
;MFYGRGMRTFVADFLGVNAITRRQSRLLQCQRAYYFGMVWMDVCLWLEPLMPDETSSEDVYMAYYATVVWASALWGWFKLSLRCLLTLFILRVLWQRYCRHYISLLHALQDIGVEERFSRYDVIVGDPTYLILSDPRVSVAMVADIVTATAYVTWSTLRVCQFTDVTAFCLGCFYSTRFVWQGYLAMRFLSYVAKARRWELKFAPIDPGMLGLVALLYGGPVISLLGTTSLMAIFHTSWSLGLPSRLEFQAIDYASGMIAGTILMASFPVILSLALQRLTRSRTIQRSRVQISRQWMPWTDYLRSSRMFQRIHAMAPTIPLRPLEQTASGPSERDGDDSHSQRAFNDVKNRLFFALMRWHAPEPRENIGGSLHALLQSHPEYRQMPLLSCRAADCFVLCYTPDGQLELQVRLSFIDCLDTRMDDPELAIPRCTSQHRASFAKCSGEPCATLKPTKTTARVCIHSPLGGSKWMA
;
A
#
# COMPACT_ATOMS: atom_id res chain seq x y z
N MET A 1 -6.48 20.32 18.71
CA MET A 1 -7.39 19.44 17.94
C MET A 1 -8.52 18.85 18.77
N PHE A 2 -8.26 18.45 20.02
CA PHE A 2 -9.25 17.79 20.89
C PHE A 2 -9.97 18.74 21.84
N TYR A 3 -10.22 19.99 21.45
CA TYR A 3 -10.85 20.97 22.35
C TYR A 3 -12.35 21.01 22.13
N GLY A 4 -13.11 20.68 23.19
CA GLY A 4 -14.56 20.87 23.23
C GLY A 4 -14.93 22.34 23.30
N ARG A 5 -16.23 22.65 23.36
CA ARG A 5 -16.69 24.05 23.42
C ARG A 5 -16.15 24.75 24.67
N GLY A 6 -16.24 24.12 25.83
CA GLY A 6 -15.72 24.69 27.09
C GLY A 6 -14.21 24.92 27.10
N MET A 7 -13.43 23.96 26.60
CA MET A 7 -11.96 24.12 26.50
C MET A 7 -11.58 25.26 25.54
N ARG A 8 -12.30 25.42 24.43
CA ARG A 8 -12.07 26.52 23.49
C ARG A 8 -12.40 27.87 24.11
N THR A 9 -13.54 27.98 24.81
CA THR A 9 -13.90 29.19 25.55
C THR A 9 -12.85 29.52 26.60
N PHE A 10 -12.39 28.53 27.36
CA PHE A 10 -11.31 28.68 28.33
C PHE A 10 -10.02 29.27 27.72
N VAL A 11 -9.55 28.72 26.60
CA VAL A 11 -8.35 29.23 25.91
C VAL A 11 -8.57 30.62 25.34
N ALA A 12 -9.75 30.89 24.76
CA ALA A 12 -10.09 32.20 24.22
C ALA A 12 -10.15 33.27 25.32
N ASP A 13 -10.77 32.96 26.46
CA ASP A 13 -10.87 33.85 27.63
C ASP A 13 -9.47 34.15 28.18
N PHE A 14 -8.60 33.13 28.29
CA PHE A 14 -7.21 33.31 28.75
C PHE A 14 -6.38 34.21 27.83
N LEU A 15 -6.53 34.06 26.52
CA LEU A 15 -5.83 34.87 25.52
C LEU A 15 -6.40 36.29 25.40
N GLY A 16 -7.70 36.45 25.66
CA GLY A 16 -8.42 37.73 25.55
C GLY A 16 -8.24 38.68 26.74
N VAL A 17 -7.70 38.21 27.87
CA VAL A 17 -7.46 39.04 29.06
C VAL A 17 -6.04 39.61 29.13
N ASN A 18 -5.90 40.76 29.81
CA ASN A 18 -4.64 41.44 30.05
C ASN A 18 -3.68 40.62 30.94
N ALA A 19 -2.38 40.87 30.85
CA ALA A 19 -1.32 40.14 31.58
C ALA A 19 -1.57 40.02 33.10
N ILE A 20 -2.01 41.10 33.75
CA ILE A 20 -2.30 41.13 35.19
C ILE A 20 -3.47 40.19 35.53
N THR A 21 -4.55 40.27 34.76
CA THR A 21 -5.74 39.43 34.94
C THR A 21 -5.46 37.97 34.59
N ARG A 22 -4.56 37.72 33.64
CA ARG A 22 -4.14 36.39 33.22
C ARG A 22 -3.49 35.61 34.36
N ARG A 23 -2.66 36.27 35.19
CA ARG A 23 -2.04 35.66 36.38
C ARG A 23 -3.05 35.27 37.47
N GLN A 24 -4.22 35.90 37.48
CA GLN A 24 -5.31 35.62 38.42
C GLN A 24 -6.41 34.74 37.82
N SER A 25 -6.32 34.45 36.52
CA SER A 25 -7.32 33.69 35.80
C SER A 25 -7.26 32.20 36.13
N ARG A 26 -8.32 31.48 35.77
CA ARG A 26 -8.33 30.01 35.86
C ARG A 26 -7.22 29.47 34.95
N LEU A 27 -6.34 28.62 35.51
CA LEU A 27 -5.22 28.03 34.77
C LEU A 27 -5.44 26.56 34.40
N LEU A 28 -6.56 25.95 34.79
CA LEU A 28 -6.86 24.53 34.56
C LEU A 28 -8.30 24.36 34.10
N GLN A 29 -8.50 23.68 32.97
CA GLN A 29 -9.80 23.24 32.50
C GLN A 29 -9.75 21.76 32.16
N CYS A 30 -10.78 21.01 32.56
CA CYS A 30 -10.94 19.62 32.19
C CYS A 30 -12.26 19.41 31.43
N GLN A 31 -12.30 18.36 30.63
CA GLN A 31 -13.49 17.91 29.91
C GLN A 31 -13.50 16.38 29.85
N ARG A 32 -14.71 15.81 29.82
CA ARG A 32 -14.91 14.37 29.75
C ARG A 32 -15.08 13.90 28.31
N ALA A 33 -14.37 12.84 27.94
CA ALA A 33 -14.50 12.21 26.64
C ALA A 33 -15.42 10.99 26.71
N TYR A 34 -16.50 11.04 25.93
CA TYR A 34 -17.38 9.90 25.72
C TYR A 34 -17.00 9.18 24.42
N TYR A 35 -17.18 7.87 24.42
CA TYR A 35 -17.03 7.02 23.25
C TYR A 35 -18.20 6.05 23.20
N PHE A 36 -19.06 6.19 22.18
CA PHE A 36 -20.34 5.46 22.08
C PHE A 36 -21.18 5.54 23.38
N GLY A 37 -21.26 6.74 23.97
CA GLY A 37 -22.02 7.00 25.20
C GLY A 37 -21.34 6.53 26.51
N MET A 38 -20.22 5.83 26.44
CA MET A 38 -19.44 5.41 27.62
C MET A 38 -18.33 6.40 27.93
N VAL A 39 -18.02 6.62 29.21
CA VAL A 39 -16.87 7.44 29.61
C VAL A 39 -15.59 6.70 29.25
N TRP A 40 -14.75 7.31 28.41
CA TRP A 40 -13.54 6.67 27.90
C TRP A 40 -12.26 7.25 28.48
N MET A 41 -12.19 8.58 28.54
CA MET A 41 -11.05 9.30 29.10
C MET A 41 -11.48 10.65 29.66
N ASP A 42 -10.75 11.18 30.63
CA ASP A 42 -10.81 12.59 30.97
C ASP A 42 -9.60 13.30 30.38
N VAL A 43 -9.80 14.55 29.96
CA VAL A 43 -8.80 15.39 29.33
C VAL A 43 -8.68 16.67 30.13
N CYS A 44 -7.47 17.05 30.50
CA CYS A 44 -7.20 18.30 31.20
C CYS A 44 -6.11 19.11 30.49
N LEU A 45 -6.35 20.41 30.37
CA LEU A 45 -5.39 21.40 29.92
C LEU A 45 -5.08 22.31 31.11
N TRP A 46 -3.80 22.48 31.43
CA TRP A 46 -3.39 23.54 32.33
C TRP A 46 -2.26 24.38 31.77
N LEU A 47 -2.17 25.60 32.27
CA LEU A 47 -1.23 26.62 31.83
C LEU A 47 -0.33 26.98 33.02
N GLU A 48 0.97 26.89 32.82
CA GLU A 48 1.96 27.21 33.84
C GLU A 48 2.85 28.36 33.33
N PRO A 49 3.04 29.44 34.09
CA PRO A 49 3.92 30.53 33.68
C PRO A 49 5.37 30.02 33.68
N LEU A 50 6.08 30.25 32.57
CA LEU A 50 7.52 30.04 32.53
C LEU A 50 8.17 31.24 33.22
N MET A 51 9.11 31.00 34.14
CA MET A 51 9.86 32.07 34.78
C MET A 51 10.50 32.94 33.69
N PRO A 52 10.31 34.28 33.72
CA PRO A 52 10.87 35.14 32.70
C PRO A 52 12.40 35.07 32.79
N ASP A 53 13.05 34.83 31.66
CA ASP A 53 14.48 35.06 31.54
C ASP A 53 14.70 36.58 31.73
N GLU A 54 15.76 36.99 32.45
CA GLU A 54 16.01 38.40 32.85
C GLU A 54 16.05 39.40 31.68
N THR A 55 16.04 38.91 30.43
CA THR A 55 16.10 39.67 29.19
C THR A 55 14.79 39.70 28.38
N SER A 56 13.79 38.88 28.71
CA SER A 56 12.52 38.80 27.95
C SER A 56 11.34 39.35 28.74
N SER A 57 10.74 40.43 28.24
CA SER A 57 9.54 41.06 28.83
C SER A 57 8.22 40.33 28.48
N GLU A 58 8.29 39.18 27.80
CA GLU A 58 7.12 38.43 27.36
C GLU A 58 6.70 37.40 28.42
N ASP A 59 5.43 37.45 28.83
CA ASP A 59 4.83 36.42 29.68
C ASP A 59 4.63 35.12 28.86
N VAL A 60 5.63 34.23 28.88
CA VAL A 60 5.56 32.91 28.22
C VAL A 60 4.87 31.91 29.13
N TYR A 61 3.91 31.14 28.60
CA TYR A 61 3.22 30.06 29.32
C TYR A 61 3.46 28.71 28.65
N MET A 62 3.70 27.69 29.46
CA MET A 62 3.67 26.30 29.00
C MET A 62 2.26 25.73 29.15
N ALA A 63 1.73 25.21 28.04
CA ALA A 63 0.44 24.55 28.01
C ALA A 63 0.64 23.03 28.09
N TYR A 64 0.17 22.44 29.19
CA TYR A 64 0.23 21.02 29.43
C TYR A 64 -1.11 20.36 29.15
N TYR A 65 -1.07 19.29 28.37
CA TYR A 65 -2.24 18.50 28.04
C TYR A 65 -2.06 17.08 28.58
N ALA A 66 -2.91 16.67 29.51
CA ALA A 66 -2.90 15.31 30.04
C ALA A 66 -4.24 14.63 29.86
N THR A 67 -4.18 13.31 29.87
CA THR A 67 -5.34 12.44 29.70
C THR A 67 -5.31 11.33 30.73
N VAL A 68 -6.46 11.03 31.31
CA VAL A 68 -6.65 9.86 32.17
C VAL A 68 -7.55 8.89 31.43
N VAL A 69 -7.06 7.68 31.15
CA VAL A 69 -7.80 6.67 30.38
C VAL A 69 -8.52 5.74 31.36
N TRP A 70 -9.83 5.60 31.22
CA TRP A 70 -10.69 4.78 32.09
C TRP A 70 -10.79 3.31 31.65
N ALA A 71 -9.87 2.85 30.80
CA ALA A 71 -9.87 1.48 30.31
C ALA A 71 -9.42 0.49 31.39
N SER A 72 -10.18 -0.58 31.58
CA SER A 72 -9.84 -1.63 32.54
C SER A 72 -8.62 -2.45 32.09
N ALA A 73 -7.91 -3.06 33.04
CA ALA A 73 -6.82 -3.99 32.73
C ALA A 73 -7.30 -5.17 31.87
N LEU A 74 -8.53 -5.64 32.10
CA LEU A 74 -9.17 -6.70 31.30
C LEU A 74 -9.28 -6.30 29.82
N TRP A 75 -9.63 -5.04 29.54
CA TRP A 75 -9.65 -4.52 28.17
C TRP A 75 -8.26 -4.52 27.51
N GLY A 76 -7.22 -4.25 28.30
CA GLY A 76 -5.83 -4.35 27.86
C GLY A 76 -5.46 -5.78 27.42
N TRP A 77 -5.74 -6.76 28.29
CA TRP A 77 -5.49 -8.19 27.99
C TRP A 77 -6.30 -8.68 26.80
N PHE A 78 -7.58 -8.29 26.72
CA PHE A 78 -8.42 -8.63 25.57
C PHE A 78 -7.82 -8.15 24.24
N LYS A 79 -7.37 -6.89 24.16
CA LYS A 79 -6.71 -6.35 22.96
C LYS A 79 -5.41 -7.09 22.65
N LEU A 80 -4.61 -7.43 23.66
CA LEU A 80 -3.38 -8.19 23.46
C LEU A 80 -3.69 -9.59 22.89
N SER A 81 -4.63 -10.33 23.48
CA SER A 81 -5.05 -11.64 23.01
C SER A 81 -5.59 -11.56 21.57
N LEU A 82 -6.42 -10.56 21.27
CA LEU A 82 -6.92 -10.32 19.91
C LEU A 82 -5.78 -10.09 18.91
N ARG A 83 -4.78 -9.28 19.27
CA ARG A 83 -3.59 -9.04 18.42
C ARG A 83 -2.77 -10.31 18.21
N CYS A 84 -2.54 -11.10 19.25
CA CYS A 84 -1.83 -12.39 19.12
C CYS A 84 -2.58 -13.36 18.20
N LEU A 85 -3.91 -13.50 18.37
CA LEU A 85 -4.73 -14.34 17.50
C LEU A 85 -4.73 -13.84 16.06
N LEU A 86 -4.79 -12.52 15.85
CA LEU A 86 -4.70 -11.91 14.53
C LEU A 86 -3.33 -12.18 13.87
N THR A 87 -2.24 -12.08 14.63
CA THR A 87 -0.89 -12.41 14.12
C THR A 87 -0.80 -13.87 13.71
N LEU A 88 -1.28 -14.81 14.54
CA LEU A 88 -1.32 -16.23 14.19
C LEU A 88 -2.19 -16.49 12.96
N PHE A 89 -3.32 -15.80 12.85
CA PHE A 89 -4.19 -15.86 11.67
C PHE A 89 -3.49 -15.37 10.41
N ILE A 90 -2.78 -14.23 10.47
CA ILE A 90 -2.02 -13.70 9.33
C ILE A 90 -0.93 -14.68 8.91
N LEU A 91 -0.17 -15.24 9.86
CA LEU A 91 0.87 -16.24 9.57
C LEU A 91 0.27 -17.49 8.91
N ARG A 92 -0.89 -17.96 9.39
CA ARG A 92 -1.60 -19.08 8.77
C ARG A 92 -2.05 -18.75 7.34
N VAL A 93 -2.61 -17.57 7.09
CA VAL A 93 -3.04 -17.14 5.76
C VAL A 93 -1.83 -17.04 4.82
N LEU A 94 -0.73 -16.44 5.28
CA LEU A 94 0.51 -16.32 4.53
C LEU A 94 1.06 -17.70 4.14
N TRP A 95 1.09 -18.64 5.08
CA TRP A 95 1.54 -20.01 4.82
C TRP A 95 0.65 -20.72 3.80
N GLN A 96 -0.67 -20.68 4.02
CA GLN A 96 -1.64 -21.41 3.18
C GLN A 96 -1.75 -20.84 1.77
N ARG A 97 -1.71 -19.50 1.62
CA ARG A 97 -1.92 -18.84 0.33
C ARG A 97 -0.64 -18.52 -0.43
N TYR A 98 0.52 -18.44 0.22
CA TYR A 98 1.75 -18.04 -0.46
C TYR A 98 2.88 -19.05 -0.29
N CYS A 99 3.37 -19.25 0.94
CA CYS A 99 4.60 -20.01 1.18
C CYS A 99 4.50 -21.47 0.73
N ARG A 100 3.37 -22.15 0.99
CA ARG A 100 3.19 -23.55 0.57
C ARG A 100 3.28 -23.71 -0.96
N HIS A 101 2.71 -22.78 -1.72
CA HIS A 101 2.74 -22.84 -3.19
C HIS A 101 4.11 -22.52 -3.75
N TYR A 102 4.93 -21.75 -3.03
CA TYR A 102 6.32 -21.52 -3.38
C TYR A 102 7.17 -22.79 -3.19
N ILE A 103 6.95 -23.55 -2.12
CA ILE A 103 7.63 -24.86 -1.92
C ILE A 103 7.27 -25.83 -3.06
N SER A 104 6.00 -25.90 -3.45
CA SER A 104 5.58 -26.73 -4.59
C SER A 104 6.24 -26.30 -5.91
N LEU A 105 6.47 -25.00 -6.12
CA LEU A 105 7.19 -24.50 -7.29
C LEU A 105 8.66 -24.94 -7.27
N LEU A 106 9.33 -24.87 -6.12
CA LEU A 106 10.72 -25.31 -6.00
C LEU A 106 10.88 -26.81 -6.30
N HIS A 107 10.00 -27.66 -5.77
CA HIS A 107 10.05 -29.10 -6.08
C HIS A 107 9.80 -29.36 -7.58
N ALA A 108 8.82 -28.67 -8.18
CA ALA A 108 8.56 -28.81 -9.62
C ALA A 108 9.75 -28.38 -10.49
N LEU A 109 10.48 -27.32 -10.09
CA LEU A 109 11.70 -26.88 -10.76
C LEU A 109 12.86 -27.87 -10.59
N GLN A 110 12.95 -28.54 -9.44
CA GLN A 110 13.98 -29.56 -9.18
C GLN A 110 13.70 -30.86 -9.93
N ASP A 111 12.44 -31.29 -10.01
CA ASP A 111 12.06 -32.58 -10.59
C ASP A 111 11.94 -32.53 -12.12
N ILE A 112 11.37 -31.46 -12.67
CA ILE A 112 11.03 -31.35 -14.11
C ILE A 112 11.98 -30.40 -14.84
N GLY A 113 12.41 -29.32 -14.17
CA GLY A 113 13.10 -28.21 -14.82
C GLY A 113 12.18 -27.37 -15.72
N VAL A 114 12.69 -26.25 -16.22
CA VAL A 114 11.99 -25.39 -17.19
C VAL A 114 12.20 -25.93 -18.59
N GLU A 115 13.46 -26.16 -18.94
CA GLU A 115 13.93 -26.74 -20.19
C GLU A 115 15.24 -27.50 -19.92
N GLU A 116 15.54 -28.52 -20.73
CA GLU A 116 16.72 -29.39 -20.54
C GLU A 116 18.06 -28.66 -20.69
N ARG A 117 18.08 -27.50 -21.36
CA ARG A 117 19.29 -26.69 -21.57
C ARG A 117 19.78 -25.93 -20.33
N PHE A 118 18.99 -25.86 -19.26
CA PHE A 118 19.33 -25.09 -18.06
C PHE A 118 19.78 -26.00 -16.92
N SER A 119 20.91 -25.65 -16.28
CA SER A 119 21.50 -26.43 -15.18
C SER A 119 21.25 -25.83 -13.81
N ARG A 120 20.93 -24.53 -13.74
CA ARG A 120 20.72 -23.80 -12.48
C ARG A 120 19.54 -22.85 -12.58
N TYR A 121 18.76 -22.80 -11.51
CA TYR A 121 17.61 -21.91 -11.36
C TYR A 121 17.76 -21.05 -10.11
N ASP A 122 17.71 -19.72 -10.26
CA ASP A 122 17.61 -18.80 -9.13
C ASP A 122 16.20 -18.23 -9.07
N VAL A 123 15.52 -18.41 -7.95
CA VAL A 123 14.12 -18.00 -7.78
C VAL A 123 14.04 -16.76 -6.89
N ILE A 124 13.53 -15.67 -7.45
CA ILE A 124 13.29 -14.41 -6.76
C ILE A 124 11.85 -14.42 -6.23
N VAL A 125 11.72 -14.47 -4.91
CA VAL A 125 10.43 -14.43 -4.20
C VAL A 125 9.81 -13.03 -4.31
N GLY A 126 8.51 -12.98 -4.56
CA GLY A 126 7.74 -11.74 -4.52
C GLY A 126 7.36 -11.30 -3.10
N ASP A 127 6.72 -10.15 -2.99
CA ASP A 127 6.17 -9.62 -1.74
C ASP A 127 4.69 -10.05 -1.57
N PRO A 128 4.38 -10.90 -0.58
CA PRO A 128 3.02 -11.38 -0.32
C PRO A 128 2.12 -10.35 0.37
N THR A 129 2.61 -9.14 0.64
CA THR A 129 1.86 -8.09 1.37
C THR A 129 0.46 -7.87 0.81
N TYR A 130 0.27 -7.87 -0.52
CA TYR A 130 -1.06 -7.76 -1.14
C TYR A 130 -2.03 -8.86 -0.66
N LEU A 131 -1.59 -10.11 -0.49
CA LEU A 131 -2.47 -11.22 -0.08
C LEU A 131 -3.00 -11.07 1.34
N ILE A 132 -2.20 -10.48 2.23
CA ILE A 132 -2.59 -10.21 3.62
C ILE A 132 -3.52 -9.00 3.66
N LEU A 133 -3.13 -7.91 2.99
CA LEU A 133 -3.87 -6.66 3.01
C LEU A 133 -5.21 -6.74 2.27
N SER A 134 -5.28 -7.60 1.25
CA SER A 134 -6.53 -7.88 0.56
C SER A 134 -7.49 -8.71 1.42
N ASP A 135 -7.09 -9.41 2.47
CA ASP A 135 -8.03 -10.24 3.23
C ASP A 135 -9.02 -9.38 4.05
N PRO A 136 -10.36 -9.58 3.90
CA PRO A 136 -11.36 -8.76 4.57
C PRO A 136 -11.26 -8.85 6.09
N ARG A 137 -10.95 -10.03 6.61
CA ARG A 137 -10.97 -10.31 8.05
C ARG A 137 -9.82 -9.57 8.72
N VAL A 138 -8.65 -9.59 8.07
CA VAL A 138 -7.47 -8.86 8.53
C VAL A 138 -7.72 -7.35 8.52
N SER A 139 -8.20 -6.81 7.41
CA SER A 139 -8.45 -5.37 7.27
C SER A 139 -9.50 -4.86 8.28
N VAL A 140 -10.61 -5.59 8.46
CA VAL A 140 -11.64 -5.23 9.45
C VAL A 140 -11.09 -5.31 10.88
N ALA A 141 -10.36 -6.36 11.22
CA ALA A 141 -9.78 -6.51 12.55
C ALA A 141 -8.76 -5.39 12.87
N MET A 142 -7.93 -5.00 11.90
CA MET A 142 -6.96 -3.91 12.05
C MET A 142 -7.65 -2.56 12.23
N VAL A 143 -8.70 -2.27 11.44
CA VAL A 143 -9.48 -1.03 11.61
C VAL A 143 -10.19 -1.02 12.97
N ALA A 144 -10.77 -2.15 13.40
CA ALA A 144 -11.39 -2.27 14.72
C ALA A 144 -10.37 -2.04 15.86
N ASP A 145 -9.13 -2.56 15.73
CA ASP A 145 -8.06 -2.28 16.70
C ASP A 145 -7.69 -0.79 16.77
N ILE A 146 -7.66 -0.09 15.63
CA ILE A 146 -7.39 1.35 15.58
C ILE A 146 -8.52 2.14 16.25
N VAL A 147 -9.77 1.81 15.90
CA VAL A 147 -10.99 2.46 16.43
C VAL A 147 -11.06 2.30 17.94
N THR A 148 -10.75 1.11 18.47
CA THR A 148 -10.71 0.82 19.92
C THR A 148 -9.46 1.33 20.65
N ALA A 149 -8.44 1.81 19.92
CA ALA A 149 -7.22 2.40 20.46
C ALA A 149 -7.26 3.95 20.49
N THR A 150 -8.44 4.54 20.69
CA THR A 150 -8.70 5.99 20.61
C THR A 150 -7.78 6.84 21.48
N ALA A 151 -7.45 6.38 22.69
CA ALA A 151 -6.55 7.11 23.59
C ALA A 151 -5.12 7.23 23.00
N TYR A 152 -4.61 6.13 22.42
CA TYR A 152 -3.30 6.14 21.76
C TYR A 152 -3.30 6.96 20.48
N VAL A 153 -4.41 6.96 19.73
CA VAL A 153 -4.61 7.87 18.60
C VAL A 153 -4.52 9.33 19.06
N THR A 154 -5.17 9.68 20.17
CA THR A 154 -5.11 11.02 20.75
C THR A 154 -3.68 11.42 21.08
N TRP A 155 -2.92 10.54 21.76
CA TRP A 155 -1.52 10.81 22.09
C TRP A 155 -0.63 10.96 20.87
N SER A 156 -0.82 10.11 19.86
CA SER A 156 -0.11 10.22 18.60
C SER A 156 -0.37 11.57 17.93
N THR A 157 -1.63 11.99 17.85
CA THR A 157 -2.00 13.29 17.26
C THR A 157 -1.37 14.47 18.01
N LEU A 158 -1.36 14.44 19.35
CA LEU A 158 -0.74 15.49 20.15
C LEU A 158 0.77 15.56 19.91
N ARG A 159 1.45 14.41 19.86
CA ARG A 159 2.88 14.31 19.56
C ARG A 159 3.25 14.89 18.19
N VAL A 160 2.40 14.67 17.17
CA VAL A 160 2.58 15.25 15.83
C VAL A 160 2.48 16.78 15.81
N CYS A 161 1.88 17.39 16.84
CA CYS A 161 1.82 18.85 16.99
C CYS A 161 2.98 19.43 17.82
N GLN A 162 3.86 18.60 18.40
CA GLN A 162 5.02 19.05 19.18
C GLN A 162 6.23 19.28 18.26
N PHE A 163 6.33 20.45 17.65
CA PHE A 163 7.42 20.77 16.71
C PHE A 163 8.79 20.95 17.37
N THR A 164 8.83 21.28 18.66
CA THR A 164 10.08 21.45 19.42
C THR A 164 10.73 20.12 19.77
N ASP A 165 9.94 19.07 19.98
CA ASP A 165 10.42 17.71 20.25
C ASP A 165 10.30 16.85 18.98
N VAL A 166 11.38 16.79 18.21
CA VAL A 166 11.48 16.00 16.98
C VAL A 166 11.21 14.52 17.22
N THR A 167 11.53 14.01 18.41
CA THR A 167 11.35 12.59 18.75
C THR A 167 9.87 12.28 18.96
N ALA A 168 9.17 13.13 19.72
CA ALA A 168 7.72 13.04 19.85
C ALA A 168 7.05 13.13 18.48
N PHE A 169 7.43 14.12 17.66
CA PHE A 169 6.91 14.29 16.31
C PHE A 169 7.09 13.03 15.45
N CYS A 170 8.30 12.47 15.39
CA CYS A 170 8.60 11.26 14.62
C CYS A 170 7.83 10.03 15.13
N LEU A 171 7.72 9.84 16.45
CA LEU A 171 6.94 8.76 17.05
C LEU A 171 5.44 8.89 16.73
N GLY A 172 4.91 10.11 16.74
CA GLY A 172 3.53 10.39 16.33
C GLY A 172 3.30 10.13 14.84
N CYS A 173 4.24 10.52 13.98
CA CYS A 173 4.19 10.20 12.56
C CYS A 173 4.19 8.69 12.31
N PHE A 174 5.08 7.96 12.99
CA PHE A 174 5.19 6.51 12.88
C PHE A 174 3.89 5.81 13.33
N TYR A 175 3.31 6.21 14.47
CA TYR A 175 2.04 5.64 14.93
C TYR A 175 0.88 5.96 13.97
N SER A 176 0.90 7.14 13.34
CA SER A 176 -0.14 7.56 12.38
C SER A 176 -0.15 6.72 11.09
N THR A 177 0.92 6.00 10.78
CA THR A 177 0.94 5.06 9.64
C THR A 177 -0.16 4.01 9.71
N ARG A 178 -0.61 3.66 10.92
CA ARG A 178 -1.67 2.66 11.13
C ARG A 178 -2.98 3.05 10.44
N PHE A 179 -3.23 4.32 10.19
CA PHE A 179 -4.41 4.77 9.45
C PHE A 179 -4.46 4.27 8.00
N VAL A 180 -3.35 3.77 7.45
CA VAL A 180 -3.32 3.11 6.13
C VAL A 180 -4.33 1.96 6.02
N TRP A 181 -4.63 1.27 7.14
CA TRP A 181 -5.60 0.17 7.18
C TRP A 181 -7.02 0.62 6.85
N GLN A 182 -7.38 1.86 7.20
CA GLN A 182 -8.66 2.44 6.81
C GLN A 182 -8.74 2.60 5.28
N GLY A 183 -7.60 2.98 4.68
CA GLY A 183 -7.41 3.00 3.24
C GLY A 183 -7.52 1.63 2.56
N TYR A 184 -6.84 0.61 3.10
CA TYR A 184 -6.93 -0.76 2.56
C TYR A 184 -8.36 -1.31 2.62
N LEU A 185 -9.06 -1.12 3.75
CA LEU A 185 -10.45 -1.53 3.89
C LEU A 185 -11.36 -0.80 2.90
N ALA A 186 -11.18 0.51 2.73
CA ALA A 186 -11.96 1.31 1.78
C ALA A 186 -11.72 0.89 0.33
N MET A 187 -10.46 0.69 -0.08
CA MET A 187 -10.14 0.19 -1.41
C MET A 187 -10.71 -1.20 -1.67
N ARG A 188 -10.74 -2.07 -0.65
CA ARG A 188 -11.36 -3.39 -0.76
C ARG A 188 -12.87 -3.29 -0.94
N PHE A 189 -13.56 -2.53 -0.10
CA PHE A 189 -15.00 -2.32 -0.24
C PHE A 189 -15.35 -1.71 -1.59
N LEU A 190 -14.58 -0.70 -2.01
CA LEU A 190 -14.77 -0.04 -3.29
C LEU A 190 -14.42 -0.94 -4.48
N SER A 191 -13.50 -1.89 -4.34
CA SER A 191 -13.24 -2.92 -5.35
C SER A 191 -14.46 -3.82 -5.56
N TYR A 192 -15.12 -4.24 -4.48
CA TYR A 192 -16.37 -5.00 -4.57
C TYR A 192 -17.48 -4.20 -5.26
N VAL A 193 -17.66 -2.94 -4.86
CA VAL A 193 -18.63 -2.03 -5.50
C VAL A 193 -18.28 -1.78 -6.97
N ALA A 194 -17.00 -1.62 -7.29
CA ALA A 194 -16.54 -1.39 -8.65
C ALA A 194 -16.86 -2.60 -9.54
N LYS A 195 -16.69 -3.83 -9.05
CA LYS A 195 -17.07 -5.05 -9.76
C LYS A 195 -18.59 -5.15 -9.95
N ALA A 196 -19.36 -4.89 -8.91
CA ALA A 196 -20.82 -4.92 -8.97
C ALA A 196 -21.40 -3.87 -9.94
N ARG A 197 -20.72 -2.72 -10.10
CA ARG A 197 -21.16 -1.60 -10.95
C ARG A 197 -20.43 -1.50 -12.29
N ARG A 198 -19.53 -2.43 -12.62
CA ARG A 198 -18.66 -2.41 -13.81
C ARG A 198 -17.84 -1.11 -13.95
N TRP A 199 -17.25 -0.66 -12.85
CA TRP A 199 -16.42 0.55 -12.74
C TRP A 199 -14.91 0.26 -12.70
N GLU A 200 -14.47 -0.92 -13.14
CA GLU A 200 -13.07 -1.36 -13.09
C GLU A 200 -12.15 -0.39 -13.84
N LEU A 201 -12.63 0.20 -14.93
CA LEU A 201 -11.91 1.20 -15.74
C LEU A 201 -11.81 2.59 -15.08
N LYS A 202 -12.59 2.88 -14.03
CA LYS A 202 -12.53 4.17 -13.32
C LYS A 202 -11.37 4.23 -12.33
N PHE A 203 -10.82 3.10 -11.93
CA PHE A 203 -9.79 3.01 -10.89
C PHE A 203 -8.47 2.48 -11.44
N ALA A 204 -7.38 3.11 -11.00
CA ALA A 204 -6.04 2.59 -11.22
C ALA A 204 -5.64 1.69 -10.03
N PRO A 205 -5.04 0.52 -10.27
CA PRO A 205 -4.58 -0.35 -9.19
C PRO A 205 -3.38 0.29 -8.47
N ILE A 206 -3.44 0.35 -7.15
CA ILE A 206 -2.39 0.92 -6.30
C ILE A 206 -1.59 -0.22 -5.67
N ASP A 207 -0.25 -0.11 -5.67
CA ASP A 207 0.60 -1.03 -4.90
C ASP A 207 0.39 -0.82 -3.39
N PRO A 208 -0.06 -1.86 -2.66
CA PRO A 208 -0.33 -1.74 -1.23
C PRO A 208 0.93 -1.40 -0.42
N GLY A 209 2.09 -1.91 -0.82
CA GLY A 209 3.36 -1.63 -0.13
C GLY A 209 3.79 -0.17 -0.29
N MET A 210 3.68 0.39 -1.50
CA MET A 210 3.87 1.82 -1.74
C MET A 210 2.89 2.67 -0.94
N LEU A 211 1.62 2.24 -0.81
CA LEU A 211 0.67 2.99 0.01
C LEU A 211 1.10 3.02 1.49
N GLY A 212 1.66 1.93 2.00
CA GLY A 212 2.27 1.89 3.34
C GLY A 212 3.45 2.85 3.48
N LEU A 213 4.34 2.89 2.49
CA LEU A 213 5.45 3.84 2.46
C LEU A 213 4.97 5.30 2.39
N VAL A 214 3.97 5.58 1.56
CA VAL A 214 3.36 6.91 1.42
C VAL A 214 2.67 7.32 2.72
N ALA A 215 2.06 6.39 3.47
CA ALA A 215 1.46 6.65 4.77
C ALA A 215 2.44 7.16 5.83
N LEU A 216 3.74 6.79 5.75
CA LEU A 216 4.78 7.40 6.59
C LEU A 216 4.95 8.89 6.29
N LEU A 217 4.83 9.28 5.03
CA LEU A 217 5.08 10.65 4.58
C LEU A 217 3.88 11.57 4.80
N TYR A 218 2.65 11.07 4.68
CA TYR A 218 1.46 11.93 4.85
C TYR A 218 0.76 11.76 6.19
N GLY A 219 0.85 10.59 6.85
CA GLY A 219 0.01 10.28 8.01
C GLY A 219 0.10 11.31 9.13
N GLY A 220 1.31 11.51 9.65
CA GLY A 220 1.57 12.55 10.65
C GLY A 220 1.43 13.97 10.09
N PRO A 221 2.10 14.35 8.98
CA PRO A 221 2.01 15.72 8.46
C PRO A 221 0.59 16.20 8.15
N VAL A 222 -0.31 15.35 7.64
CA VAL A 222 -1.73 15.70 7.45
C VAL A 222 -2.41 15.97 8.79
N ILE A 223 -2.16 15.14 9.81
CA ILE A 223 -2.70 15.38 11.16
C ILE A 223 -2.14 16.67 11.76
N SER A 224 -0.86 16.96 11.52
CA SER A 224 -0.21 18.20 11.94
C SER A 224 -0.87 19.42 11.28
N LEU A 225 -1.09 19.36 9.97
CA LEU A 225 -1.79 20.39 9.19
C LEU A 225 -3.21 20.61 9.73
N LEU A 226 -3.95 19.54 10.03
CA LEU A 226 -5.28 19.63 10.64
C LEU A 226 -5.23 20.27 12.02
N GLY A 227 -4.17 20.03 12.80
CA GLY A 227 -4.01 20.57 14.15
C GLY A 227 -3.54 22.03 14.21
N THR A 228 -2.86 22.52 13.17
CA THR A 228 -2.27 23.87 13.14
C THR A 228 -3.03 24.87 12.27
N THR A 229 -4.00 24.43 11.48
CA THR A 229 -4.78 25.31 10.60
C THR A 229 -6.25 25.39 11.01
N SER A 230 -7.00 26.30 10.38
CA SER A 230 -8.46 26.43 10.57
C SER A 230 -9.25 25.17 10.24
N LEU A 231 -8.65 24.18 9.55
CA LEU A 231 -9.26 22.87 9.29
C LEU A 231 -9.60 22.13 10.59
N MET A 232 -8.93 22.45 11.70
CA MET A 232 -9.25 21.95 13.04
C MET A 232 -10.72 22.19 13.43
N ALA A 233 -11.36 23.23 12.88
CA ALA A 233 -12.76 23.54 13.14
C ALA A 233 -13.71 22.40 12.76
N ILE A 234 -13.39 21.63 11.71
CA ILE A 234 -14.17 20.45 11.28
C ILE A 234 -14.18 19.38 12.38
N PHE A 235 -13.05 19.21 13.07
CA PHE A 235 -12.98 18.29 14.20
C PHE A 235 -13.66 18.85 15.43
N HIS A 236 -13.51 20.15 15.72
CA HIS A 236 -14.22 20.79 16.83
C HIS A 236 -15.74 20.68 16.72
N THR A 237 -16.31 20.78 15.52
CA THR A 237 -17.74 20.58 15.30
C THR A 237 -18.13 19.11 15.38
N SER A 238 -17.30 18.19 14.87
CA SER A 238 -17.58 16.76 14.98
C SER A 238 -17.59 16.29 16.43
N TRP A 239 -16.67 16.75 17.28
CA TRP A 239 -16.64 16.40 18.71
C TRP A 239 -17.90 16.81 19.50
N SER A 240 -18.66 17.79 19.01
CA SER A 240 -19.92 18.21 19.64
C SER A 240 -21.15 17.43 19.14
N LEU A 241 -21.01 16.66 18.05
CA LEU A 241 -22.10 15.91 17.45
C LEU A 241 -22.49 14.73 18.34
N GLY A 242 -23.77 14.64 18.73
CA GLY A 242 -24.29 13.54 19.56
C GLY A 242 -24.29 13.82 21.07
N LEU A 243 -23.74 14.95 21.51
CA LEU A 243 -23.78 15.34 22.92
C LEU A 243 -25.11 16.01 23.31
N PRO A 244 -25.69 15.66 24.47
CA PRO A 244 -26.79 16.42 25.06
C PRO A 244 -26.37 17.86 25.39
N SER A 245 -27.24 18.84 25.17
CA SER A 245 -26.95 20.28 25.38
C SER A 245 -26.40 20.61 26.77
N ARG A 246 -26.81 19.86 27.80
CA ARG A 246 -26.31 20.03 29.19
C ARG A 246 -24.81 19.72 29.36
N LEU A 247 -24.22 18.91 28.48
CA LEU A 247 -22.81 18.49 28.55
C LEU A 247 -21.90 19.24 27.59
N GLU A 248 -22.43 20.16 26.78
CA GLU A 248 -21.73 20.78 25.65
C GLU A 248 -20.43 21.52 26.06
N PHE A 249 -20.42 22.10 27.26
CA PHE A 249 -19.25 22.82 27.80
C PHE A 249 -18.33 21.94 28.67
N GLN A 250 -18.73 20.71 28.97
CA GLN A 250 -18.01 19.84 29.90
C GLN A 250 -17.50 18.56 29.23
N ALA A 251 -17.92 18.26 28.01
CA ALA A 251 -17.64 16.99 27.37
C ALA A 251 -17.37 17.11 25.86
N ILE A 252 -16.76 16.05 25.32
CA ILE A 252 -16.61 15.78 23.90
C ILE A 252 -17.03 14.34 23.59
N ASP A 253 -17.66 14.12 22.43
CA ASP A 253 -17.92 12.78 21.89
C ASP A 253 -16.82 12.43 20.88
N TYR A 254 -16.03 11.40 21.18
CA TYR A 254 -14.96 10.95 20.32
C TYR A 254 -15.43 10.09 19.13
N ALA A 255 -16.61 9.49 19.20
CA ALA A 255 -17.08 8.56 18.17
C ALA A 255 -17.23 9.25 16.82
N SER A 256 -17.90 10.40 16.79
CA SER A 256 -18.11 11.22 15.60
C SER A 256 -16.81 11.69 14.96
N GLY A 257 -15.87 12.22 15.73
CA GLY A 257 -14.59 12.70 15.19
C GLY A 257 -13.67 11.55 14.78
N MET A 258 -13.75 10.38 15.42
CA MET A 258 -13.07 9.16 14.95
C MET A 258 -13.65 8.66 13.61
N ILE A 259 -14.97 8.73 13.42
CA ILE A 259 -15.60 8.42 12.14
C ILE A 259 -15.13 9.42 11.07
N ALA A 260 -15.14 10.72 11.36
CA ALA A 260 -14.67 11.75 10.44
C ALA A 260 -13.19 11.55 10.06
N GLY A 261 -12.32 11.27 11.03
CA GLY A 261 -10.92 10.94 10.78
C GLY A 261 -10.74 9.67 9.96
N THR A 262 -11.55 8.65 10.22
CA THR A 262 -11.53 7.39 9.45
C THR A 262 -11.91 7.63 8.00
N ILE A 263 -12.96 8.40 7.73
CA ILE A 263 -13.39 8.76 6.37
C ILE A 263 -12.30 9.54 5.65
N LEU A 264 -11.68 10.52 6.34
CA LEU A 264 -10.61 11.33 5.78
C LEU A 264 -9.43 10.46 5.31
N MET A 265 -8.91 9.60 6.19
CA MET A 265 -7.76 8.76 5.86
C MET A 265 -8.11 7.66 4.85
N ALA A 266 -9.33 7.12 4.90
CA ALA A 266 -9.85 6.19 3.91
C ALA A 266 -9.97 6.80 2.51
N SER A 267 -10.28 8.10 2.42
CA SER A 267 -10.47 8.79 1.14
C SER A 267 -9.18 8.97 0.34
N PHE A 268 -8.03 9.11 1.00
CA PHE A 268 -6.74 9.40 0.38
C PHE A 268 -6.36 8.41 -0.74
N PRO A 269 -6.27 7.09 -0.50
CA PRO A 269 -5.90 6.14 -1.56
C PRO A 269 -6.94 6.07 -2.67
N VAL A 270 -8.22 6.30 -2.38
CA VAL A 270 -9.27 6.32 -3.41
C VAL A 270 -9.08 7.52 -4.33
N ILE A 271 -8.84 8.71 -3.78
CA ILE A 271 -8.54 9.92 -4.55
C ILE A 271 -7.27 9.71 -5.36
N LEU A 272 -6.22 9.13 -4.77
CA LEU A 272 -4.99 8.80 -5.48
C LEU A 272 -5.23 7.85 -6.66
N SER A 273 -6.04 6.81 -6.49
CA SER A 273 -6.39 5.85 -7.55
C SER A 273 -7.11 6.54 -8.71
N LEU A 274 -8.10 7.39 -8.40
CA LEU A 274 -8.84 8.16 -9.39
C LEU A 274 -7.96 9.17 -10.12
N ALA A 275 -7.08 9.87 -9.38
CA ALA A 275 -6.15 10.84 -9.94
C ALA A 275 -5.16 10.17 -10.89
N LEU A 276 -4.55 9.05 -10.47
CA LEU A 276 -3.66 8.26 -11.32
C LEU A 276 -4.37 7.79 -12.59
N GLN A 277 -5.59 7.27 -12.48
CA GLN A 277 -6.36 6.83 -13.65
C GLN A 277 -6.63 7.96 -14.64
N ARG A 278 -6.98 9.15 -14.15
CA ARG A 278 -7.17 10.35 -15.00
C ARG A 278 -5.87 10.74 -15.70
N LEU A 279 -4.75 10.74 -14.99
CA LEU A 279 -3.44 11.07 -15.55
C LEU A 279 -3.00 10.07 -16.63
N THR A 280 -3.17 8.76 -16.41
CA THR A 280 -2.87 7.75 -17.44
C THR A 280 -3.77 7.90 -18.66
N ARG A 281 -5.08 8.13 -18.47
CA ARG A 281 -6.01 8.34 -19.59
C ARG A 281 -5.63 9.56 -20.43
N SER A 282 -5.30 10.69 -19.79
CA SER A 282 -4.85 11.89 -20.49
C SER A 282 -3.55 11.67 -21.26
N ARG A 283 -2.59 10.91 -20.69
CA ARG A 283 -1.35 10.54 -21.38
C ARG A 283 -1.58 9.64 -22.58
N THR A 284 -2.51 8.68 -22.52
CA THR A 284 -2.86 7.84 -23.68
C THR A 284 -3.49 8.67 -24.79
N ILE A 285 -4.41 9.59 -24.45
CA ILE A 285 -5.05 10.50 -25.43
C ILE A 285 -4.01 11.45 -26.06
N GLN A 286 -3.05 11.94 -25.27
CA GLN A 286 -1.98 12.79 -25.77
C GLN A 286 -0.97 12.01 -26.63
N ARG A 287 -0.65 10.75 -26.29
CA ARG A 287 0.15 9.86 -27.14
C ARG A 287 -0.52 9.56 -28.48
N SER A 288 -1.85 9.36 -28.50
CA SER A 288 -2.59 9.21 -29.77
C SER A 288 -2.67 10.51 -30.61
N ARG A 289 -2.49 11.69 -29.99
CA ARG A 289 -2.41 12.97 -30.72
C ARG A 289 -0.99 13.35 -31.17
N VAL A 290 0.05 12.82 -30.53
CA VAL A 290 1.46 13.12 -30.81
C VAL A 290 2.13 12.00 -31.64
N GLN A 291 1.33 11.19 -32.33
CA GLN A 291 1.84 10.21 -33.31
C GLN A 291 2.22 10.88 -34.65
N ILE A 292 2.88 12.05 -34.58
CA ILE A 292 3.75 12.60 -35.62
C ILE A 292 4.99 13.15 -34.91
N SER A 293 6.10 12.44 -35.10
CA SER A 293 7.47 12.76 -34.68
C SER A 293 7.79 12.74 -33.17
N ARG A 294 8.42 11.66 -32.73
CA ARG A 294 9.84 11.64 -32.31
C ARG A 294 10.12 10.39 -31.49
N GLN A 295 11.13 9.65 -31.94
CA GLN A 295 11.99 8.81 -31.10
C GLN A 295 12.34 9.58 -29.83
N TRP A 296 12.03 9.02 -28.66
CA TRP A 296 12.56 9.52 -27.39
C TRP A 296 13.12 8.37 -26.56
N MET A 297 14.40 8.56 -26.22
CA MET A 297 15.25 7.74 -25.37
C MET A 297 14.69 7.57 -23.95
N PRO A 298 14.97 6.42 -23.27
CA PRO A 298 14.55 6.17 -21.90
C PRO A 298 15.31 7.03 -20.87
N TRP A 299 14.63 7.41 -19.79
CA TRP A 299 15.16 8.23 -18.68
C TRP A 299 16.36 7.59 -17.92
N THR A 300 16.65 6.32 -18.19
CA THR A 300 17.84 5.63 -17.67
C THR A 300 19.15 6.26 -18.15
N ASP A 301 19.14 6.88 -19.34
CA ASP A 301 20.32 7.57 -19.90
C ASP A 301 20.54 8.97 -19.29
N TYR A 302 19.48 9.60 -18.75
CA TYR A 302 19.59 10.88 -18.04
C TYR A 302 20.37 10.72 -16.71
N LEU A 303 20.17 9.60 -16.01
CA LEU A 303 20.93 9.28 -14.81
C LEU A 303 22.38 8.88 -15.13
N ARG A 304 22.60 8.27 -16.30
CA ARG A 304 23.93 7.85 -16.78
C ARG A 304 24.82 9.04 -17.21
N SER A 305 24.21 10.18 -17.60
CA SER A 305 24.91 11.42 -17.99
C SER A 305 25.14 12.43 -16.85
N SER A 306 24.64 12.14 -15.64
CA SER A 306 24.91 12.97 -14.46
C SER A 306 26.39 12.91 -14.08
N ARG A 307 27.05 14.08 -14.01
CA ARG A 307 28.46 14.24 -13.59
C ARG A 307 28.76 13.63 -12.20
N MET A 308 27.74 13.37 -11.39
CA MET A 308 27.85 12.69 -10.10
C MET A 308 28.12 11.17 -10.26
N PHE A 309 27.60 10.54 -11.31
CA PHE A 309 27.74 9.09 -11.58
C PHE A 309 29.12 8.74 -12.18
N GLN A 310 29.69 9.63 -13.00
CA GLN A 310 31.04 9.47 -13.55
C GLN A 310 32.15 9.57 -12.49
N ARG A 311 31.97 10.37 -11.43
CA ARG A 311 32.95 10.49 -10.34
C ARG A 311 33.01 9.25 -9.44
N ILE A 312 31.93 8.48 -9.34
CA ILE A 312 31.89 7.24 -8.56
C ILE A 312 32.48 6.06 -9.35
N HIS A 313 32.34 6.06 -10.68
CA HIS A 313 32.95 5.06 -11.56
C HIS A 313 34.49 5.12 -11.62
N ALA A 314 35.08 6.30 -11.38
CA ALA A 314 36.53 6.49 -11.37
C ALA A 314 37.25 5.94 -10.11
N MET A 315 36.50 5.43 -9.13
CA MET A 315 37.04 4.89 -7.87
C MET A 315 36.96 3.36 -7.76
N ALA A 316 36.46 2.66 -8.79
CA ALA A 316 36.39 1.20 -8.79
C ALA A 316 37.60 0.58 -9.56
N PRO A 317 38.22 -0.49 -9.04
CA PRO A 317 39.35 -1.15 -9.71
C PRO A 317 38.87 -1.80 -11.02
N THR A 318 39.47 -1.39 -12.13
CA THR A 318 39.22 -1.89 -13.48
C THR A 318 39.79 -3.30 -13.65
N ILE A 319 38.94 -4.30 -13.88
CA ILE A 319 39.32 -5.58 -14.47
C ILE A 319 39.08 -5.45 -15.99
N PRO A 320 40.06 -5.72 -16.86
CA PRO A 320 39.90 -5.53 -18.29
C PRO A 320 39.02 -6.64 -18.88
N LEU A 321 37.87 -6.25 -19.44
CA LEU A 321 37.03 -7.14 -20.25
C LEU A 321 37.58 -7.15 -21.68
N ARG A 322 37.85 -8.37 -22.18
CA ARG A 322 38.25 -8.65 -23.57
C ARG A 322 37.01 -8.52 -24.48
N PRO A 323 37.10 -7.95 -25.69
CA PRO A 323 35.96 -7.89 -26.59
C PRO A 323 35.71 -9.29 -27.16
N LEU A 324 34.53 -9.86 -26.92
CA LEU A 324 34.07 -11.07 -27.63
C LEU A 324 33.21 -10.64 -28.82
N GLU A 325 33.61 -11.12 -29.99
CA GLU A 325 32.96 -10.96 -31.28
C GLU A 325 31.49 -11.37 -31.22
N GLN A 326 30.62 -10.47 -31.68
CA GLN A 326 29.21 -10.76 -31.94
C GLN A 326 29.10 -11.67 -33.16
N THR A 327 28.87 -12.97 -32.94
CA THR A 327 28.34 -13.84 -33.98
C THR A 327 26.82 -13.69 -34.00
N ALA A 328 26.34 -13.03 -35.05
CA ALA A 328 24.93 -12.86 -35.35
C ALA A 328 24.26 -14.24 -35.58
N SER A 329 23.21 -14.52 -34.81
CA SER A 329 22.21 -15.55 -35.14
C SER A 329 20.83 -14.90 -35.05
N GLY A 330 20.05 -15.10 -36.12
CA GLY A 330 18.95 -14.24 -36.54
C GLY A 330 17.72 -14.16 -35.63
N PRO A 331 16.77 -13.25 -35.95
CA PRO A 331 15.60 -13.02 -35.13
C PRO A 331 14.60 -14.17 -35.28
N SER A 332 14.26 -14.84 -34.17
CA SER A 332 13.05 -15.66 -34.12
C SER A 332 11.86 -14.73 -33.93
N GLU A 333 11.01 -14.63 -34.94
CA GLU A 333 9.69 -13.98 -34.86
C GLU A 333 8.84 -14.66 -33.77
N ARG A 334 8.65 -13.98 -32.64
CA ARG A 334 7.50 -14.18 -31.75
C ARG A 334 6.93 -12.80 -31.40
N ASP A 335 5.72 -12.57 -31.88
CA ASP A 335 5.02 -11.29 -31.93
C ASP A 335 4.31 -10.99 -30.59
N GLY A 336 5.05 -11.01 -29.48
CA GLY A 336 4.56 -10.73 -28.14
C GLY A 336 5.26 -9.52 -27.53
N ASP A 337 4.50 -8.55 -27.02
CA ASP A 337 5.05 -7.45 -26.21
C ASP A 337 5.58 -8.01 -24.88
N ASP A 338 6.90 -8.29 -24.83
CA ASP A 338 7.61 -8.79 -23.64
C ASP A 338 7.64 -7.78 -22.47
N SER A 339 6.99 -6.61 -22.61
CA SER A 339 6.97 -5.59 -21.57
C SER A 339 6.44 -6.12 -20.22
N HIS A 340 5.50 -7.07 -20.23
CA HIS A 340 4.87 -7.61 -19.02
C HIS A 340 5.71 -8.67 -18.27
N SER A 341 6.59 -9.39 -18.97
CA SER A 341 7.48 -10.42 -18.38
C SER A 341 8.69 -9.79 -17.68
N GLN A 342 9.04 -8.55 -18.03
CA GLN A 342 10.20 -7.85 -17.49
C GLN A 342 10.03 -7.43 -16.02
N ARG A 343 11.12 -7.49 -15.26
CA ARG A 343 11.21 -6.96 -13.88
C ARG A 343 10.88 -5.47 -13.78
N ALA A 344 11.11 -4.70 -14.86
CA ALA A 344 10.80 -3.28 -14.94
C ALA A 344 9.28 -2.96 -14.90
N PHE A 345 8.42 -3.94 -15.20
CA PHE A 345 6.96 -3.80 -15.11
C PHE A 345 6.42 -3.86 -13.68
N ASN A 346 7.27 -4.19 -12.70
CA ASN A 346 6.91 -4.18 -11.30
C ASN A 346 6.66 -2.76 -10.76
N ASP A 347 5.96 -2.73 -9.63
CA ASP A 347 5.68 -1.49 -8.91
C ASP A 347 6.96 -0.79 -8.41
N VAL A 348 6.86 0.53 -8.19
CA VAL A 348 7.98 1.40 -7.80
C VAL A 348 8.76 0.83 -6.62
N LYS A 349 8.06 0.29 -5.61
CA LYS A 349 8.67 -0.36 -4.43
C LYS A 349 9.65 -1.47 -4.82
N ASN A 350 9.22 -2.41 -5.65
CA ASN A 350 10.06 -3.55 -6.05
C ASN A 350 11.24 -3.09 -6.89
N ARG A 351 11.03 -2.10 -7.78
CA ARG A 351 12.11 -1.51 -8.58
C ARG A 351 13.16 -0.82 -7.70
N LEU A 352 12.72 -0.07 -6.70
CA LEU A 352 13.61 0.56 -5.73
C LEU A 352 14.38 -0.50 -4.92
N PHE A 353 13.70 -1.57 -4.48
CA PHE A 353 14.35 -2.68 -3.80
C PHE A 353 15.44 -3.33 -4.65
N PHE A 354 15.16 -3.68 -5.91
CA PHE A 354 16.16 -4.25 -6.81
C PHE A 354 17.34 -3.30 -7.07
N ALA A 355 17.08 -2.00 -7.20
CA ALA A 355 18.11 -0.98 -7.37
C ALA A 355 19.01 -0.84 -6.12
N LEU A 356 18.41 -0.78 -4.92
CA LEU A 356 19.13 -0.64 -3.65
C LEU A 356 19.96 -1.87 -3.30
N MET A 357 19.40 -3.07 -3.53
CA MET A 357 20.12 -4.32 -3.30
C MET A 357 21.26 -4.54 -4.29
N ARG A 358 21.46 -3.63 -5.27
CA ARG A 358 22.41 -3.78 -6.38
C ARG A 358 22.31 -5.16 -7.03
N TRP A 359 21.12 -5.75 -7.04
CA TRP A 359 20.88 -7.05 -7.67
C TRP A 359 20.84 -6.84 -9.18
N HIS A 360 22.01 -6.58 -9.74
CA HIS A 360 22.27 -6.56 -11.17
C HIS A 360 22.36 -8.01 -11.63
N ALA A 361 21.25 -8.75 -11.54
CA ALA A 361 21.17 -9.95 -12.34
C ALA A 361 21.34 -9.50 -13.80
N PRO A 362 22.19 -10.19 -14.59
CA PRO A 362 22.39 -9.89 -16.00
C PRO A 362 21.04 -9.68 -16.72
N GLU A 363 21.03 -8.93 -17.82
CA GLU A 363 19.83 -8.92 -18.65
C GLU A 363 19.69 -10.30 -19.30
N PRO A 364 18.56 -11.00 -19.11
CA PRO A 364 18.33 -12.29 -19.73
C PRO A 364 18.20 -12.10 -21.25
N ARG A 365 18.61 -13.12 -22.01
CA ARG A 365 18.46 -13.13 -23.48
C ARG A 365 16.99 -13.23 -23.90
N GLU A 366 16.16 -13.90 -23.11
CA GLU A 366 14.73 -14.11 -23.34
C GLU A 366 13.93 -13.84 -22.05
N ASN A 367 12.74 -13.24 -22.17
CA ASN A 367 11.80 -13.08 -21.06
C ASN A 367 10.46 -13.74 -21.41
N ILE A 368 10.00 -14.68 -20.60
CA ILE A 368 8.71 -15.35 -20.77
C ILE A 368 7.78 -15.01 -19.59
N GLY A 369 6.49 -14.92 -19.88
CA GLY A 369 5.43 -14.74 -18.90
C GLY A 369 4.79 -13.36 -18.95
N GLY A 370 4.09 -12.99 -17.87
CA GLY A 370 3.26 -11.78 -17.85
C GLY A 370 1.95 -11.89 -18.63
N SER A 371 1.57 -13.09 -19.09
CA SER A 371 0.33 -13.32 -19.86
C SER A 371 -0.91 -12.88 -19.08
N LEU A 372 -0.90 -13.12 -17.76
CA LEU A 372 -1.92 -12.63 -16.84
C LEU A 372 -2.01 -11.09 -16.84
N HIS A 373 -0.89 -10.38 -16.78
CA HIS A 373 -0.90 -8.92 -16.74
C HIS A 373 -1.30 -8.29 -18.06
N ALA A 374 -0.92 -8.90 -19.19
CA ALA A 374 -1.40 -8.52 -20.51
C ALA A 374 -2.94 -8.62 -20.58
N LEU A 375 -3.51 -9.73 -20.07
CA LEU A 375 -4.95 -9.91 -19.94
C LEU A 375 -5.60 -8.85 -19.02
N LEU A 376 -5.04 -8.60 -17.84
CA LEU A 376 -5.59 -7.62 -16.89
C LEU A 376 -5.46 -6.16 -17.36
N GLN A 377 -4.54 -5.87 -18.28
CA GLN A 377 -4.37 -4.56 -18.90
C GLN A 377 -5.40 -4.34 -20.02
N SER A 378 -5.58 -5.33 -20.89
CA SER A 378 -6.55 -5.31 -22.00
C SER A 378 -8.00 -5.45 -21.53
N HIS A 379 -8.22 -6.25 -20.49
CA HIS A 379 -9.53 -6.63 -19.95
C HIS A 379 -9.58 -6.42 -18.42
N PRO A 380 -9.77 -5.17 -17.94
CA PRO A 380 -9.83 -4.85 -16.52
C PRO A 380 -10.97 -5.55 -15.77
N GLU A 381 -11.99 -6.03 -16.48
CA GLU A 381 -13.09 -6.85 -15.97
C GLU A 381 -12.61 -8.14 -15.29
N TYR A 382 -11.40 -8.62 -15.59
CA TYR A 382 -10.81 -9.82 -14.98
C TYR A 382 -9.97 -9.54 -13.74
N ARG A 383 -9.81 -8.28 -13.33
CA ARG A 383 -9.15 -7.96 -12.06
C ARG A 383 -10.05 -8.43 -10.92
N GLN A 384 -9.50 -9.24 -10.01
CA GLN A 384 -10.21 -9.60 -8.79
C GLN A 384 -10.41 -8.38 -7.89
N MET A 385 -9.41 -7.51 -7.79
CA MET A 385 -9.46 -6.28 -6.99
C MET A 385 -8.99 -5.06 -7.79
N PRO A 386 -9.90 -4.30 -8.45
CA PRO A 386 -9.50 -3.23 -9.37
C PRO A 386 -8.64 -2.11 -8.77
N LEU A 387 -8.75 -1.84 -7.46
CA LEU A 387 -8.01 -0.78 -6.79
C LEU A 387 -6.65 -1.22 -6.24
N LEU A 388 -6.33 -2.52 -6.23
CA LEU A 388 -5.12 -3.05 -5.61
C LEU A 388 -4.25 -3.76 -6.66
N SER A 389 -2.99 -3.37 -6.74
CA SER A 389 -1.99 -4.06 -7.57
C SER A 389 -1.56 -5.34 -6.88
N CYS A 390 -1.59 -6.47 -7.59
CA CYS A 390 -1.06 -7.72 -7.09
C CYS A 390 0.32 -8.09 -7.67
N ARG A 391 0.86 -7.26 -8.59
CA ARG A 391 2.14 -7.47 -9.28
C ARG A 391 3.30 -7.73 -8.33
N ALA A 392 3.26 -7.15 -7.14
CA ALA A 392 4.32 -7.32 -6.16
C ALA A 392 4.48 -8.76 -5.67
N ALA A 393 3.41 -9.57 -5.70
CA ALA A 393 3.43 -10.96 -5.23
C ALA A 393 4.09 -11.92 -6.24
N ASP A 394 4.31 -11.48 -7.47
CA ASP A 394 4.87 -12.29 -8.54
C ASP A 394 6.31 -12.74 -8.22
N CYS A 395 6.62 -13.94 -8.69
CA CYS A 395 7.92 -14.55 -8.57
C CYS A 395 8.66 -14.49 -9.91
N PHE A 396 9.99 -14.46 -9.89
CA PHE A 396 10.81 -14.56 -11.11
C PHE A 396 11.74 -15.76 -11.00
N VAL A 397 11.75 -16.62 -12.00
CA VAL A 397 12.69 -17.73 -12.13
C VAL A 397 13.74 -17.33 -13.16
N LEU A 398 14.99 -17.26 -12.72
CA LEU A 398 16.16 -16.99 -13.56
C LEU A 398 16.81 -18.32 -13.92
N CYS A 399 16.94 -18.61 -15.22
CA CYS A 399 17.45 -19.88 -15.73
C CYS A 399 18.83 -19.68 -16.35
N TYR A 400 19.80 -20.44 -15.84
CA TYR A 400 21.20 -20.36 -16.25
C TYR A 400 21.61 -21.61 -17.02
N THR A 401 22.43 -21.41 -18.05
CA THR A 401 23.07 -22.51 -18.78
C THR A 401 24.17 -23.17 -17.95
N PRO A 402 24.66 -24.36 -18.34
CA PRO A 402 25.84 -24.99 -17.75
C PRO A 402 27.05 -24.06 -17.64
N ASP A 403 27.21 -23.14 -18.59
CA ASP A 403 28.29 -22.15 -18.63
C ASP A 403 28.08 -20.97 -17.66
N GLY A 404 26.99 -20.97 -16.90
CA GLY A 404 26.65 -19.94 -15.92
C GLY A 404 26.06 -18.66 -16.53
N GLN A 405 25.66 -18.67 -17.81
CA GLN A 405 25.05 -17.51 -18.48
C GLN A 405 23.54 -17.48 -18.22
N LEU A 406 23.01 -16.30 -17.90
CA LEU A 406 21.56 -16.10 -17.76
C LEU A 406 20.92 -16.01 -19.14
N GLU A 407 20.16 -17.04 -19.51
CA GLU A 407 19.49 -17.07 -20.82
C GLU A 407 18.01 -16.69 -20.73
N LEU A 408 17.30 -17.19 -19.72
CA LEU A 408 15.84 -17.06 -19.64
C LEU A 408 15.39 -16.54 -18.29
N GLN A 409 14.46 -15.59 -18.30
CA GLN A 409 13.69 -15.18 -17.12
C GLN A 409 12.22 -15.51 -17.31
N VAL A 410 11.63 -16.25 -16.38
CA VAL A 410 10.19 -16.55 -16.36
C VAL A 410 9.54 -15.78 -15.22
N ARG A 411 8.59 -14.88 -15.56
CA ARG A 411 7.72 -14.25 -14.57
C ARG A 411 6.58 -15.20 -14.24
N LEU A 412 6.35 -15.45 -12.97
CA LEU A 412 5.25 -16.26 -12.46
C LEU A 412 4.30 -15.40 -11.63
N SER A 413 3.05 -15.30 -12.06
CA SER A 413 2.00 -14.55 -11.40
C SER A 413 1.00 -15.46 -10.68
N PHE A 414 0.41 -14.94 -9.62
CA PHE A 414 -0.52 -15.71 -8.79
C PHE A 414 -1.93 -15.70 -9.38
N ILE A 415 -2.50 -16.88 -9.64
CA ILE A 415 -3.84 -17.02 -10.25
C ILE A 415 -4.95 -16.41 -9.39
N ASP A 416 -4.77 -16.30 -8.07
CA ASP A 416 -5.81 -15.72 -7.22
C ASP A 416 -6.07 -14.23 -7.55
N CYS A 417 -5.18 -13.54 -8.27
CA CYS A 417 -5.45 -12.18 -8.78
C CYS A 417 -6.52 -12.11 -9.88
N LEU A 418 -6.82 -13.25 -10.51
CA LEU A 418 -7.70 -13.36 -11.66
C LEU A 418 -9.12 -13.68 -11.22
N ASP A 419 -10.06 -12.82 -11.61
CA ASP A 419 -11.47 -13.14 -11.56
C ASP A 419 -11.85 -13.91 -12.82
N THR A 420 -12.22 -15.19 -12.65
CA THR A 420 -12.59 -16.08 -13.76
C THR A 420 -14.02 -15.85 -14.26
N ARG A 421 -14.82 -15.03 -13.55
CA ARG A 421 -16.21 -14.69 -13.93
C ARG A 421 -17.06 -15.88 -14.34
N MET A 422 -16.96 -17.00 -13.61
CA MET A 422 -17.71 -18.22 -13.90
C MET A 422 -19.24 -18.02 -13.90
N ASP A 423 -19.73 -16.95 -13.27
CA ASP A 423 -21.14 -16.61 -13.21
C ASP A 423 -21.68 -15.94 -14.49
N ASP A 424 -20.81 -15.48 -15.39
CA ASP A 424 -21.18 -14.79 -16.64
C ASP A 424 -20.66 -15.61 -17.85
N PRO A 425 -21.54 -16.33 -18.58
CA PRO A 425 -21.12 -17.21 -19.66
C PRO A 425 -20.36 -16.52 -20.81
N GLU A 426 -20.52 -15.21 -20.98
CA GLU A 426 -19.83 -14.43 -22.03
C GLU A 426 -18.43 -13.97 -21.61
N LEU A 427 -18.14 -13.95 -20.31
CA LEU A 427 -16.88 -13.53 -19.72
C LEU A 427 -16.17 -14.66 -18.97
N ALA A 428 -16.74 -15.85 -18.89
CA ALA A 428 -16.15 -16.94 -18.15
C ALA A 428 -14.80 -17.36 -18.76
N ILE A 429 -13.77 -17.45 -17.91
CA ILE A 429 -12.47 -18.00 -18.27
C ILE A 429 -12.43 -19.46 -17.79
N PRO A 430 -12.65 -20.43 -18.69
CA PRO A 430 -12.62 -21.84 -18.32
C PRO A 430 -11.20 -22.28 -17.94
N ARG A 431 -11.12 -23.20 -16.98
CA ARG A 431 -9.88 -23.89 -16.61
C ARG A 431 -9.79 -25.21 -17.36
N CYS A 432 -8.67 -25.40 -18.05
CA CYS A 432 -8.33 -26.66 -18.70
C CYS A 432 -8.12 -27.75 -17.64
N THR A 433 -8.78 -28.90 -17.82
CA THR A 433 -8.70 -30.06 -16.92
C THR A 433 -7.62 -31.07 -17.32
N SER A 434 -7.08 -30.97 -18.54
CA SER A 434 -5.98 -31.82 -18.99
C SER A 434 -4.63 -31.26 -18.57
N GLN A 435 -3.78 -32.16 -18.07
CA GLN A 435 -2.38 -31.85 -17.80
C GLN A 435 -1.64 -31.80 -19.14
N HIS A 436 -1.00 -30.68 -19.43
CA HIS A 436 -0.14 -30.54 -20.59
C HIS A 436 1.30 -30.30 -20.17
N ARG A 437 2.22 -30.78 -20.99
CA ARG A 437 3.67 -30.57 -20.86
C ARG A 437 4.10 -29.12 -21.12
N ALA A 438 3.13 -28.21 -21.33
CA ALA A 438 3.38 -26.77 -21.41
C ALA A 438 3.79 -26.28 -20.02
N SER A 439 5.10 -26.22 -19.84
CA SER A 439 5.80 -25.63 -18.71
C SER A 439 5.22 -24.26 -18.36
N PHE A 440 4.85 -24.11 -17.08
CA PHE A 440 4.26 -22.91 -16.47
C PHE A 440 2.97 -22.41 -17.14
N ALA A 441 1.86 -22.97 -16.67
CA ALA A 441 0.49 -22.47 -16.82
C ALA A 441 0.35 -21.09 -17.51
N LYS A 442 0.03 -21.10 -18.80
CA LYS A 442 -0.16 -19.88 -19.60
C LYS A 442 -1.64 -19.54 -19.68
N CYS A 443 -1.95 -18.24 -19.72
CA CYS A 443 -3.22 -17.76 -20.24
C CYS A 443 -3.10 -17.64 -21.77
N SER A 444 -3.76 -18.51 -22.52
CA SER A 444 -3.73 -18.46 -24.00
C SER A 444 -5.12 -18.63 -24.60
N GLY A 445 -5.32 -18.06 -25.79
CA GLY A 445 -6.47 -18.34 -26.64
C GLY A 445 -6.26 -19.58 -27.53
N GLU A 446 -5.17 -20.31 -27.34
CA GLU A 446 -4.83 -21.46 -28.18
C GLU A 446 -5.74 -22.64 -27.84
N PRO A 447 -6.30 -23.34 -28.86
CA PRO A 447 -7.19 -24.46 -28.63
C PRO A 447 -6.45 -25.62 -27.96
N CYS A 448 -6.99 -26.06 -26.83
CA CYS A 448 -6.60 -27.29 -26.17
C CYS A 448 -7.36 -28.49 -26.77
N ALA A 449 -6.74 -29.68 -26.74
CA ALA A 449 -7.40 -30.94 -27.14
C ALA A 449 -8.72 -31.20 -26.37
N THR A 450 -8.83 -30.77 -25.12
CA THR A 450 -10.03 -30.91 -24.27
C THR A 450 -10.92 -29.67 -24.24
N LEU A 451 -10.41 -28.51 -24.68
CA LEU A 451 -11.12 -27.25 -24.56
C LEU A 451 -10.79 -26.34 -25.75
N LYS A 452 -11.69 -26.26 -26.72
CA LYS A 452 -11.60 -25.32 -27.84
C LYS A 452 -12.29 -24.03 -27.41
N PRO A 453 -11.60 -22.89 -27.27
CA PRO A 453 -12.27 -21.61 -27.07
C PRO A 453 -13.15 -21.35 -28.29
N THR A 454 -14.47 -21.49 -28.12
CA THR A 454 -15.44 -21.13 -29.14
C THR A 454 -15.43 -19.62 -29.29
N LYS A 455 -15.37 -19.13 -30.54
CA LYS A 455 -15.39 -17.70 -30.90
C LYS A 455 -16.54 -16.90 -30.25
N THR A 456 -17.52 -17.54 -29.64
CA THR A 456 -18.73 -16.96 -29.09
C THR A 456 -18.79 -16.80 -27.57
N THR A 457 -17.93 -17.40 -26.74
CA THR A 457 -18.11 -17.33 -25.26
C THR A 457 -16.85 -17.28 -24.39
N ALA A 458 -15.69 -17.80 -24.80
CA ALA A 458 -14.46 -17.74 -23.97
C ALA A 458 -13.30 -17.16 -24.77
N ARG A 459 -12.80 -15.98 -24.36
CA ARG A 459 -11.70 -15.27 -25.04
C ARG A 459 -10.32 -15.90 -24.77
N VAL A 460 -10.14 -16.52 -23.59
CA VAL A 460 -8.88 -17.09 -23.10
C VAL A 460 -9.19 -18.30 -22.21
N CYS A 461 -8.30 -19.28 -22.17
CA CYS A 461 -8.39 -20.44 -21.27
C CYS A 461 -7.18 -20.47 -20.33
N ILE A 462 -7.38 -20.97 -19.11
CA ILE A 462 -6.29 -21.16 -18.15
C ILE A 462 -5.81 -22.60 -18.22
N HIS A 463 -4.54 -22.79 -18.56
CA HIS A 463 -3.90 -24.09 -18.49
C HIS A 463 -3.33 -24.26 -17.08
N SER A 464 -3.89 -25.16 -16.27
CA SER A 464 -3.40 -25.34 -14.89
C SER A 464 -2.02 -26.02 -14.89
N PRO A 465 -1.10 -25.61 -14.02
CA PRO A 465 0.21 -26.22 -13.94
C PRO A 465 0.12 -27.61 -13.28
N LEU A 466 1.07 -28.48 -13.61
CA LEU A 466 1.26 -29.77 -12.95
C LEU A 466 1.35 -29.59 -11.42
N GLY A 467 0.68 -30.46 -10.66
CA GLY A 467 0.76 -30.49 -9.20
C GLY A 467 -0.15 -29.50 -8.44
N GLY A 468 -1.09 -28.82 -9.10
CA GLY A 468 -2.06 -27.93 -8.43
C GLY A 468 -1.44 -26.64 -7.88
N SER A 469 -0.30 -26.22 -8.43
CA SER A 469 0.32 -24.94 -8.07
C SER A 469 -0.55 -23.77 -8.58
N LYS A 470 -0.46 -22.63 -7.89
CA LYS A 470 -1.22 -21.41 -8.22
C LYS A 470 -0.45 -20.43 -9.10
N TRP A 471 0.74 -20.81 -9.54
CA TRP A 471 1.67 -19.96 -10.28
C TRP A 471 1.49 -20.15 -11.79
N MET A 472 1.38 -19.03 -12.51
CA MET A 472 1.17 -18.99 -13.96
C MET A 472 2.20 -18.10 -14.63
N ALA A 473 2.73 -18.48 -15.79
CA ALA A 473 3.66 -17.64 -16.55
C ALA A 473 2.94 -16.55 -17.34
#